data_AF-A0A0G0LRN9-F1
#
_entry.id   AF-A0A0G0LRN9-F1
#
_cell.length_a   1.000
_cell.length_b   1.000
_cell.length_c   1.000
_cell.angle_alpha   90.00
_cell.angle_beta   90.00
_cell.angle_gamma   90.00
#
_symmetry.space_group_name_H-M   'P 1'
#
loop_
_entity.id
_entity.type
_entity.pdbx_description
1 polymer ?
#
loop_
_entity_poly.entity_id
_entity_poly.type
_entity_poly.pdbx_seq_one_letter_code
_entity_poly.pdbx_strand_id
1 'polypeptide(L)'
;MNTRLAFNIGETFFGRSGGFLTEITDLGLLVSLIFRNALVIAGVILLFLFVFAGFQMISGSGDPQKQQRAQQIMTAGIIGFILIILAYFIIRIIEVSLGVDILGQIAG
;
A
#
# COMPACT_ATOMS: atom_id res chain seq x y z
N MET A 1 32.53 14.83 -33.46
CA MET A 1 32.90 14.79 -32.03
C MET A 1 31.62 14.45 -31.27
N ASN A 2 31.49 13.19 -30.80
CA ASN A 2 30.23 12.61 -30.31
C ASN A 2 30.07 12.84 -28.80
N THR A 3 29.03 13.54 -28.37
CA THR A 3 28.67 13.79 -26.96
C THR A 3 27.90 12.61 -26.35
N ARG A 4 28.52 11.43 -26.25
CA ARG A 4 27.86 10.19 -25.73
C ARG A 4 28.37 9.70 -24.37
N LEU A 5 29.00 10.52 -23.54
CA LEU A 5 29.54 10.06 -22.24
C LEU A 5 29.47 11.09 -21.10
N ALA A 6 28.47 11.98 -21.10
CA ALA A 6 28.17 12.76 -19.90
C ALA A 6 27.02 12.07 -19.14
N PHE A 7 27.36 11.36 -18.07
CA PHE A 7 26.38 10.94 -17.07
C PHE A 7 25.93 12.22 -16.35
N ASN A 8 24.75 12.74 -16.70
CA ASN A 8 24.22 13.95 -16.08
C ASN A 8 23.68 13.60 -14.69
N ILE A 9 24.59 13.47 -13.73
CA ILE A 9 24.26 13.20 -12.33
C ILE A 9 23.29 14.28 -11.80
N GLY A 10 23.42 15.53 -12.25
CA GLY A 10 22.48 16.61 -11.92
C GLY A 10 21.05 16.37 -12.44
N GLU A 11 20.86 15.80 -13.63
CA GLU A 11 19.50 15.54 -14.16
C GLU A 11 18.94 14.19 -13.68
N THR A 12 19.78 13.16 -13.62
CA THR A 12 19.42 11.82 -13.13
C THR A 12 19.11 11.82 -11.64
N PHE A 13 19.73 12.71 -10.84
CA PHE A 13 19.49 12.80 -9.40
C PHE A 13 18.75 14.07 -8.94
N PHE A 14 18.85 15.19 -9.67
CA PHE A 14 18.36 16.49 -9.19
C PHE A 14 17.57 17.29 -10.25
N GLY A 15 17.03 16.66 -11.30
CA GLY A 15 16.48 17.40 -12.45
C GLY A 15 15.25 16.82 -13.15
N ARG A 16 14.18 16.53 -12.40
CA ARG A 16 12.85 17.10 -12.70
C ARG A 16 12.49 18.13 -11.61
N SER A 17 13.46 18.95 -11.21
CA SER A 17 13.36 19.96 -10.14
C SER A 17 12.58 21.21 -10.57
N GLY A 18 11.44 21.00 -11.24
CA GLY A 18 10.34 21.96 -11.38
C GLY A 18 9.03 21.45 -10.76
N GLY A 19 9.03 20.23 -10.20
CA GLY A 19 7.85 19.61 -9.58
C GLY A 19 7.65 19.99 -8.11
N PHE A 20 8.72 20.11 -7.33
CA PHE A 20 8.63 20.12 -5.86
C PHE A 20 7.79 21.26 -5.23
N LEU A 21 7.77 22.44 -5.84
CA LEU A 21 6.98 23.57 -5.34
C LEU A 21 5.59 23.69 -6.01
N THR A 22 5.33 22.88 -7.03
CA THR A 22 4.00 22.66 -7.63
C THR A 22 3.31 21.41 -7.05
N GLU A 23 4.11 20.50 -6.46
CA GLU A 23 3.78 19.17 -5.89
C GLU A 23 3.00 19.21 -4.57
N ILE A 24 2.98 20.33 -3.86
CA ILE A 24 2.11 20.49 -2.67
C ILE A 24 0.62 20.56 -3.02
N THR A 25 0.28 20.57 -4.31
CA THR A 25 -1.11 20.59 -4.82
C THR A 25 -1.62 19.22 -5.26
N ASP A 26 -0.77 18.20 -5.37
CA ASP A 26 -1.16 16.90 -5.90
C ASP A 26 -1.50 15.91 -4.78
N LEU A 27 -2.68 16.10 -4.19
CA LEU A 27 -3.24 15.17 -3.20
C LEU A 27 -3.23 13.71 -3.70
N GLY A 28 -3.26 13.50 -5.03
CA GLY A 28 -3.14 12.18 -5.64
C GLY A 28 -1.80 11.50 -5.34
N LEU A 29 -0.68 12.23 -5.43
CA LEU A 29 0.66 11.68 -5.16
C LEU A 29 0.81 11.18 -3.72
N LEU A 30 0.37 11.99 -2.76
CA LEU A 30 0.45 11.64 -1.34
C LEU A 30 -0.43 10.41 -1.04
N VAL A 31 -1.64 10.38 -1.59
CA VAL A 31 -2.56 9.26 -1.43
C VAL A 31 -2.00 7.99 -2.05
N SER A 32 -1.42 8.05 -3.25
CA SER A 32 -0.87 6.87 -3.92
C SER A 32 0.35 6.31 -3.19
N LEU A 33 1.24 7.17 -2.69
CA LEU A 33 2.43 6.78 -1.93
C LEU A 33 2.03 6.08 -0.62
N ILE A 34 1.08 6.66 0.13
CA ILE A 34 0.57 6.07 1.36
C ILE A 34 -0.12 4.75 1.07
N PHE A 35 -0.98 4.70 0.05
CA PHE A 35 -1.73 3.50 -0.31
C PHE A 35 -0.81 2.34 -0.72
N ARG A 36 0.22 2.62 -1.53
CA ARG A 36 1.23 1.62 -1.94
C ARG A 36 1.97 1.04 -0.75
N ASN A 37 2.50 1.89 0.11
CA ASN A 37 3.25 1.44 1.28
C ASN A 37 2.33 0.69 2.27
N ALA A 38 1.09 1.15 2.44
CA ALA A 38 0.09 0.49 3.27
C ALA A 38 -0.23 -0.91 2.76
N LEU A 39 -0.36 -1.13 1.45
CA LEU A 39 -0.59 -2.47 0.86
C LEU A 39 0.54 -3.46 1.19
N VAL A 40 1.80 -3.03 1.01
CA VAL A 40 2.96 -3.89 1.30
C VAL A 40 3.02 -4.22 2.79
N ILE A 41 2.89 -3.21 3.65
CA ILE A 41 2.92 -3.39 5.11
C ILE A 41 1.75 -4.26 5.56
N ALA A 42 0.54 -4.01 5.06
CA ALA A 42 -0.65 -4.78 5.42
C ALA A 42 -0.54 -6.24 4.97
N GLY A 43 -0.02 -6.52 3.77
CA GLY A 43 0.21 -7.89 3.31
C GLY A 43 1.15 -8.67 4.23
N VAL A 44 2.24 -8.04 4.67
CA VAL A 44 3.19 -8.63 5.61
C VAL A 44 2.53 -8.87 6.97
N ILE A 45 1.83 -7.87 7.52
CA ILE A 45 1.12 -7.99 8.81
C ILE A 45 0.05 -9.08 8.74
N LEU A 46 -0.73 -9.13 7.65
CA LEU A 46 -1.78 -10.13 7.44
C LEU A 46 -1.19 -11.54 7.48
N LEU A 47 -0.06 -11.77 6.82
CA LEU A 47 0.61 -13.06 6.82
C LEU A 47 0.99 -13.49 8.25
N PHE A 48 1.61 -12.60 9.03
CA PHE A 48 1.96 -12.90 10.42
C PHE A 48 0.73 -13.13 11.30
N LEU A 49 -0.34 -12.33 11.14
CA LEU A 49 -1.58 -12.50 11.89
C LEU A 49 -2.26 -13.84 11.57
N PHE A 50 -2.29 -14.24 10.30
CA PHE A 50 -2.88 -15.51 9.88
C PHE A 50 -2.10 -16.70 10.41
N VAL A 51 -0.77 -16.64 10.33
CA VAL A 51 0.10 -17.67 10.89
C VAL A 51 -0.09 -17.77 12.40
N PHE A 52 -0.06 -16.65 13.11
CA PHE A 52 -0.25 -16.60 14.56
C PHE A 52 -1.64 -17.11 14.97
N ALA A 53 -2.70 -16.62 14.32
CA ALA A 53 -4.08 -17.06 14.59
C ALA A 53 -4.25 -18.56 14.28
N GLY A 54 -3.69 -19.05 13.17
CA GLY A 54 -3.72 -20.47 12.81
C GLY A 54 -3.04 -21.35 13.86
N PHE A 55 -1.84 -20.96 14.31
CA PHE A 55 -1.16 -21.66 15.41
C PHE A 55 -1.97 -21.62 16.70
N GLN A 56 -2.61 -20.49 17.01
CA GLN A 56 -3.41 -20.35 18.23
C GLN A 56 -4.71 -21.15 18.18
N MET A 57 -5.32 -21.32 17.01
CA MET A 57 -6.47 -22.24 16.81
C MET A 57 -6.06 -23.69 17.06
N ILE A 58 -4.90 -24.12 16.54
CA ILE A 58 -4.43 -25.52 16.66
C ILE A 58 -3.96 -25.81 18.09
N SER A 59 -3.15 -24.93 18.68
CA SER A 59 -2.62 -25.11 20.04
C SER A 59 -3.67 -24.86 21.15
N GLY A 60 -4.72 -24.12 20.85
CA GLY A 60 -5.85 -23.83 21.76
C GLY A 60 -6.98 -24.86 21.69
N SER A 61 -6.79 -26.02 21.08
CA SER A 61 -7.84 -27.01 20.81
C SER A 61 -8.62 -27.54 22.05
N GLY A 62 -8.18 -27.23 23.28
CA GLY A 62 -8.90 -27.52 24.52
C GLY A 62 -9.31 -26.29 25.35
N ASP A 63 -9.03 -25.07 24.88
CA ASP A 63 -9.30 -23.81 25.58
C ASP A 63 -10.21 -22.91 24.72
N PRO A 64 -11.51 -22.82 25.05
CA PRO A 64 -12.49 -22.02 24.30
C PRO A 64 -12.10 -20.55 24.17
N GLN A 65 -11.38 -20.01 25.17
CA GLN A 65 -10.99 -18.60 25.19
C GLN A 65 -9.88 -18.33 24.17
N LYS A 66 -8.93 -19.26 24.01
CA LYS A 66 -7.88 -19.17 22.98
C LYS A 66 -8.46 -19.33 21.57
N GLN A 67 -9.45 -20.22 21.40
CA GLN A 67 -10.13 -20.38 20.11
C GLN A 67 -10.90 -19.11 19.71
N GLN A 68 -11.67 -18.52 20.64
CA GLN A 68 -12.35 -17.25 20.37
C GLN A 68 -11.38 -16.13 20.01
N ARG A 69 -10.28 -15.98 20.75
CA ARG A 69 -9.27 -14.96 20.44
C ARG A 69 -8.67 -15.16 19.04
N ALA A 70 -8.34 -16.40 18.67
CA ALA A 70 -7.79 -16.67 17.36
C ALA A 70 -8.78 -16.37 16.22
N GLN A 71 -10.06 -16.71 16.41
CA GLN A 71 -11.13 -16.34 15.46
C GLN A 71 -11.30 -14.82 15.35
N GLN A 72 -11.23 -14.09 16.46
CA GLN A 72 -11.30 -12.63 16.45
C GLN A 72 -10.13 -12.01 15.69
N ILE A 73 -8.91 -12.49 15.92
CA ILE A 73 -7.71 -12.02 15.21
C ILE A 73 -7.84 -12.28 13.70
N MET A 74 -8.27 -13.49 13.32
CA MET A 74 -8.48 -13.85 11.92
C MET A 74 -9.53 -12.96 11.26
N THR A 75 -10.67 -12.77 11.93
CA THR A 75 -11.77 -11.94 11.42
C THR A 75 -11.36 -10.48 11.28
N ALA A 76 -10.67 -9.93 12.28
CA ALA A 76 -10.15 -8.57 12.24
C ALA A 76 -9.11 -8.38 11.12
N GLY A 77 -8.23 -9.35 10.91
CA GLY A 77 -7.25 -9.34 9.81
C GLY A 77 -7.94 -9.35 8.44
N ILE A 78 -8.94 -10.22 8.25
CA ILE A 78 -9.72 -10.29 7.01
C ILE A 78 -10.45 -8.96 6.74
N ILE A 79 -11.14 -8.41 7.75
CA ILE A 79 -11.85 -7.14 7.62
C ILE A 79 -10.88 -6.02 7.24
N GLY A 80 -9.73 -5.93 7.92
CA GLY A 80 -8.70 -4.94 7.60
C GLY A 80 -8.20 -5.06 6.16
N PHE A 81 -7.97 -6.28 5.68
CA PHE A 81 -7.55 -6.52 4.30
C PHE A 81 -8.61 -6.12 3.27
N ILE A 82 -9.87 -6.47 3.54
CA ILE A 82 -11.01 -6.09 2.70
C ILE A 82 -11.12 -4.56 2.62
N LEU A 83 -10.94 -3.84 3.72
CA LEU A 83 -10.98 -2.37 3.73
C LEU A 83 -9.93 -1.75 2.80
N ILE A 84 -8.72 -2.34 2.72
CA ILE A 84 -7.66 -1.84 1.83
C ILE A 84 -8.02 -2.10 0.37
N ILE A 85 -8.60 -3.26 0.05
CA ILE A 85 -9.12 -3.55 -1.29
C ILE A 85 -10.24 -2.57 -1.65
N LEU A 86 -11.15 -2.28 -0.72
CA LEU A 86 -12.22 -1.29 -0.94
C LEU A 86 -11.67 0.12 -1.15
N ALA A 87 -10.60 0.50 -0.46
CA ALA A 87 -9.94 1.78 -0.68
C ALA A 87 -9.40 1.90 -2.13
N TYR A 88 -8.87 0.82 -2.72
CA TYR A 88 -8.49 0.80 -4.15
C TYR A 88 -9.68 1.14 -5.06
N PHE A 89 -10.84 0.53 -4.81
CA PHE A 89 -12.06 0.81 -5.59
C PHE A 89 -12.52 2.26 -5.46
N ILE A 90 -12.47 2.82 -4.25
CA ILE A 90 -12.83 4.23 -4.01
C ILE A 90 -11.88 5.15 -4.80
N ILE A 91 -10.57 4.92 -4.71
CA ILE A 91 -9.59 5.72 -5.46
C ILE A 91 -9.85 5.60 -6.96
N ARG A 92 -10.13 4.40 -7.47
CA ARG A 92 -10.42 4.18 -8.90
C ARG A 92 -11.66 4.94 -9.39
N ILE A 93 -12.70 5.05 -8.57
CA ILE A 93 -13.90 5.84 -8.90
C ILE A 93 -13.54 7.33 -8.96
N ILE A 94 -12.72 7.81 -8.01
CA ILE A 94 -12.25 9.20 -7.97
C ILE A 94 -11.40 9.52 -9.21
N GLU A 95 -10.51 8.63 -9.63
CA GLU A 95 -9.71 8.78 -10.86
C GLU A 95 -10.57 8.97 -12.10
N VAL A 96 -11.58 8.11 -12.28
CA VAL A 96 -12.50 8.18 -13.42
C VAL A 96 -13.35 9.45 -13.37
N SER A 97 -13.78 9.87 -12.18
CA SER A 97 -14.61 11.07 -12.02
C SER A 97 -13.84 12.39 -12.21
N LEU A 98 -12.55 12.41 -11.84
CA LEU A 98 -11.71 13.61 -11.91
C LEU A 98 -10.78 13.63 -13.12
N GLY A 99 -10.65 12.52 -13.86
CA GLY A 99 -9.73 12.38 -14.99
C GLY A 99 -8.25 12.40 -14.61
N VAL A 100 -7.94 12.11 -13.34
CA VAL A 100 -6.57 12.12 -12.78
C VAL A 100 -6.12 10.68 -12.58
N ASP A 101 -4.86 10.39 -12.91
CA ASP A 101 -4.27 9.07 -12.72
C ASP A 101 -3.44 9.02 -11.41
N ILE A 102 -4.06 8.50 -10.35
CA ILE A 102 -3.49 8.48 -8.99
C ILE A 102 -2.67 7.19 -8.80
N LEU A 103 -3.19 6.08 -9.28
CA LEU A 103 -2.66 4.72 -9.21
C LEU A 103 -1.87 4.33 -10.47
N GLY A 104 -1.83 5.12 -11.54
CA GLY A 104 -0.95 4.86 -12.68
C GLY A 104 0.53 5.01 -12.34
N GLN A 105 0.85 5.86 -11.35
CA GLN A 105 2.22 6.10 -10.89
C GLN A 105 2.85 4.93 -10.12
N ILE A 106 2.06 3.93 -9.72
CA ILE A 106 2.55 2.72 -9.04
C ILE A 106 2.87 1.56 -10.01
N ALA A 107 2.45 1.67 -11.28
CA ALA A 107 2.66 0.64 -12.32
C ALA A 107 3.72 1.02 -13.38
N GLY A 108 4.39 2.17 -13.22
CA GLY A 108 5.48 2.65 -14.08
C GLY A 108 6.86 2.25 -13.59
#